data_AF-A0A832S3B0-F1
#
_entry.id   AF-A0A832S3B0-F1
#
_cell.length_a   1.000
_cell.length_b   1.000
_cell.length_c   1.000
_cell.angle_alpha   90.00
_cell.angle_beta   90.00
_cell.angle_gamma   90.00
#
_symmetry.space_group_name_H-M   'P 1'
#
loop_
_entity.id
_entity.type
_entity.pdbx_description
1 polymer ?
#
loop_
_entity_poly.entity_id
_entity_poly.type
_entity_poly.pdbx_seq_one_letter_code
_entity_poly.pdbx_strand_id
1 'polypeptide(L)'
;AFNEVVVYQGDILGIPNNKKWQKAFENHSAIAGIRFIDAFAAQAAREIEEAAMSGADEHIVRVRIVKVPSEVNLKIGATAQRYITGKNKKIDIRGPIFTSVKAKFE
;
A
#
# COMPACT_ATOMS: atom_id res chain seq x y z
N ALA A 1 9.35 1.34 -2.77
CA ALA A 1 9.07 1.05 -1.35
C ALA A 1 8.48 2.25 -0.61
N PHE A 2 9.11 3.44 -0.66
CA PHE A 2 8.60 4.65 0.03
C PHE A 2 7.54 5.44 -0.76
N ASN A 3 6.76 4.75 -1.61
CA ASN A 3 5.64 5.41 -2.28
C ASN A 3 4.58 5.72 -1.24
N GLU A 4 4.02 6.92 -1.33
CA GLU A 4 2.99 7.39 -0.42
C GLU A 4 1.65 7.45 -1.16
N VAL A 5 0.59 7.11 -0.43
CA VAL A 5 -0.77 7.16 -0.95
C VAL A 5 -1.30 8.58 -0.83
N VAL A 6 -1.65 9.16 -1.97
CA VAL A 6 -2.12 10.55 -2.07
C VAL A 6 -3.40 10.60 -2.91
N VAL A 7 -4.37 11.41 -2.47
CA VAL A 7 -5.54 11.74 -3.28
C VAL A 7 -5.32 13.07 -3.97
N TYR A 8 -5.35 13.06 -5.31
CA TYR A 8 -5.15 14.24 -6.13
C TYR A 8 -6.24 14.33 -7.19
N GLN A 9 -7.00 15.44 -7.20
CA GLN A 9 -8.11 15.68 -8.15
C GLN A 9 -9.14 14.54 -8.24
N GLY A 10 -9.33 13.79 -7.15
CA GLY A 10 -10.23 12.64 -7.07
C GLY A 10 -9.63 11.31 -7.53
N ASP A 11 -8.38 11.29 -8.00
CA ASP A 11 -7.62 10.08 -8.25
C ASP A 11 -6.85 9.65 -7.00
N ILE A 12 -6.72 8.34 -6.79
CA ILE A 12 -5.88 7.75 -5.73
C ILE A 12 -4.57 7.32 -6.38
N LEU A 13 -3.46 7.93 -5.94
CA LEU A 13 -2.13 7.73 -6.51
C LEU A 13 -1.16 7.17 -5.46
N GLY A 14 -0.30 6.23 -5.88
CA GLY A 14 0.81 5.72 -5.07
C GLY A 14 2.14 6.22 -5.62
N ILE A 15 2.54 7.42 -5.21
CA ILE A 15 3.65 8.16 -5.83
C ILE A 15 4.80 8.37 -4.84
N PRO A 16 6.06 8.33 -5.30
CA PRO A 16 7.20 8.68 -4.46
C PRO A 16 7.26 10.20 -4.28
N ASN A 17 7.72 10.64 -3.10
CA ASN A 17 7.97 12.06 -2.84
C ASN A 17 9.22 12.53 -3.63
N ASN A 18 9.01 13.06 -4.83
CA ASN A 18 10.07 13.61 -5.68
C ASN A 18 9.60 14.89 -6.37
N LYS A 19 10.55 15.65 -6.95
CA LYS A 19 10.26 16.93 -7.63
C LYS A 19 9.24 16.81 -8.77
N LYS A 20 9.13 15.64 -9.43
CA LYS A 20 8.17 15.41 -10.51
C LYS A 20 6.73 15.38 -9.98
N TRP A 21 6.53 14.85 -8.78
CA TRP A 21 5.23 14.69 -8.15
C TRP A 21 4.90 15.77 -7.12
N GLN A 22 5.79 16.75 -6.92
CA GLN A 22 5.64 17.82 -5.95
C GLN A 22 4.30 18.57 -6.06
N LYS A 23 3.81 18.80 -7.29
CA LYS A 23 2.47 19.35 -7.53
C LYS A 23 1.34 18.52 -6.90
N ALA A 24 1.47 17.20 -6.91
CA ALA A 24 0.50 16.30 -6.29
C ALA A 24 0.60 16.27 -4.77
N PHE A 25 1.67 16.80 -4.16
CA PHE A 25 1.81 16.96 -2.70
C PHE A 25 1.46 18.38 -2.22
N GLU A 26 1.57 19.40 -3.08
CA GLU A 26 1.32 20.81 -2.72
C GLU A 26 -0.11 21.29 -3.03
N ASN A 27 -0.77 20.75 -4.06
CA ASN A 27 -2.05 21.28 -4.58
C ASN A 27 -3.31 20.86 -3.79
N HIS A 28 -3.38 21.11 -2.48
CA HIS A 28 -4.52 20.71 -1.63
C HIS A 28 -4.85 19.20 -1.72
N SER A 29 -3.85 18.38 -2.03
CA SER A 29 -4.02 16.93 -2.02
C SER A 29 -4.17 16.43 -0.59
N ALA A 30 -5.03 15.42 -0.43
CA ALA A 30 -5.16 14.74 0.84
C ALA A 30 -4.12 13.61 0.87
N ILE A 31 -3.06 13.82 1.65
CA ILE A 31 -2.04 12.79 1.91
C ILE A 31 -2.63 11.81 2.92
N ALA A 32 -2.66 10.51 2.58
CA ALA A 32 -3.20 9.49 3.48
C ALA A 32 -2.26 9.19 4.67
N GLY A 33 -0.99 9.59 4.57
CA GLY A 33 0.05 9.35 5.58
C GLY A 33 0.52 7.89 5.64
N ILE A 34 0.17 7.09 4.63
CA ILE A 34 0.51 5.67 4.56
C ILE A 34 1.48 5.46 3.40
N ARG A 35 2.66 4.93 3.73
CA ARG A 35 3.63 4.47 2.72
C ARG A 35 3.44 2.98 2.49
N PHE A 36 3.83 2.53 1.30
CA PHE A 36 3.70 1.12 0.93
C PHE A 36 4.46 0.18 1.86
N ILE A 37 5.63 0.60 2.37
CA ILE A 37 6.41 -0.20 3.31
C ILE A 37 5.71 -0.35 4.66
N ASP A 38 5.02 0.70 5.14
CA ASP A 38 4.33 0.67 6.43
C ASP A 38 3.13 -0.29 6.36
N ALA A 39 2.39 -0.21 5.25
CA ALA A 39 1.24 -1.09 5.01
C ALA A 39 1.67 -2.56 4.81
N PHE A 40 2.77 -2.80 4.09
CA PHE A 40 3.37 -4.13 3.97
C PHE A 40 3.91 -4.66 5.30
N ALA A 41 4.53 -3.82 6.13
CA ALA A 41 5.02 -4.22 7.44
C ALA A 41 3.87 -4.67 8.36
N ALA A 42 2.75 -3.95 8.36
CA ALA A 42 1.54 -4.35 9.09
C ALA A 42 0.97 -5.69 8.59
N GLN A 43 0.98 -5.90 7.27
CA GLN A 43 0.57 -7.19 6.69
C GLN A 43 1.50 -8.33 7.13
N ALA A 44 2.81 -8.10 7.02
CA ALA A 44 3.80 -9.10 7.37
C ALA A 44 3.73 -9.46 8.85
N ALA A 45 3.57 -8.47 9.73
CA ALA A 45 3.40 -8.70 11.17
C ALA A 45 2.18 -9.60 11.44
N ARG A 46 1.03 -9.30 10.81
CA ARG A 46 -0.19 -10.09 11.00
C ARG A 46 -0.04 -11.54 10.50
N GLU A 47 0.57 -11.74 9.33
CA GLU A 47 0.80 -13.08 8.79
C GLU A 47 1.78 -13.89 9.66
N ILE A 48 2.80 -13.22 10.22
CA ILE A 48 3.76 -13.83 11.16
C ILE A 48 3.06 -14.20 12.47
N GLU A 49 2.19 -13.36 13.02
CA GLU A 49 1.39 -13.68 14.21
C GLU A 49 0.51 -14.93 13.98
N GLU A 50 -0.15 -15.01 12.83
CA GLU A 50 -0.99 -16.15 12.47
C GLU A 50 -0.17 -17.44 12.28
N ALA A 51 1.03 -17.34 11.70
CA ALA A 51 1.95 -18.47 11.58
C ALA A 51 2.51 -18.93 12.95
N ALA A 52 2.82 -18.00 13.85
CA ALA A 52 3.24 -18.33 15.21
C ALA A 52 2.12 -19.07 15.97
N MET A 53 0.87 -18.59 15.83
CA MET A 53 -0.30 -19.22 16.47
C MET A 53 -0.62 -20.61 15.91
N SER A 54 -0.30 -20.89 14.65
CA SER A 54 -0.50 -22.21 14.03
C SER A 54 0.59 -23.22 14.36
N GLY A 55 1.66 -22.79 15.06
CA GLY A 55 2.80 -23.64 15.42
C GLY A 55 3.78 -23.88 14.26
N ALA A 56 3.87 -22.96 13.30
CA ALA A 56 4.87 -23.03 12.25
C ALA A 56 6.28 -22.70 12.79
N ASP A 57 7.32 -23.31 12.22
CA ASP A 57 8.73 -23.01 12.58
C ASP A 57 9.28 -21.78 11.83
N GLU A 58 8.76 -21.52 10.62
CA GLU A 58 9.14 -20.36 9.82
C GLU A 58 7.99 -19.85 8.95
N HIS A 59 8.02 -18.55 8.66
CA HIS A 59 7.11 -17.91 7.70
C HIS A 59 7.84 -16.89 6.83
N ILE A 60 7.47 -16.81 5.55
CA ILE A 60 8.09 -15.88 4.60
C ILE A 60 7.00 -15.07 3.90
N VAL A 61 7.02 -13.76 4.14
CA VAL A 61 6.15 -12.79 3.49
C VAL A 61 6.96 -12.04 2.45
N ARG A 62 6.48 -11.96 1.21
CA ARG A 62 7.19 -11.27 0.12
C ARG A 62 6.25 -10.46 -0.77
N VAL A 63 6.70 -9.28 -1.15
CA VAL A 63 6.04 -8.43 -2.15
C VAL A 63 7.05 -7.98 -3.19
N ARG A 64 6.66 -8.06 -4.47
CA ARG A 64 7.51 -7.64 -5.60
C ARG A 64 7.03 -6.31 -6.17
N ILE A 65 6.16 -6.39 -7.17
CA ILE A 65 5.58 -5.23 -7.85
C ILE A 65 4.12 -5.17 -7.46
N VAL A 66 3.72 -4.05 -6.88
CA VAL A 66 2.33 -3.78 -6.51
C VAL A 66 1.55 -3.40 -7.75
N LYS A 67 0.39 -4.03 -7.92
CA LYS A 67 -0.56 -3.80 -9.00
C LYS A 67 -1.90 -3.30 -8.46
N VAL A 68 -2.30 -3.77 -7.29
CA VAL A 68 -3.60 -3.50 -6.67
C VAL A 68 -3.47 -3.20 -5.18
N PRO A 69 -4.39 -2.41 -4.58
CA PRO A 69 -4.27 -1.99 -3.17
C PRO A 69 -4.16 -3.12 -2.17
N SER A 70 -4.83 -4.23 -2.45
CA SER A 70 -4.82 -5.40 -1.57
C SER A 70 -3.43 -6.05 -1.43
N GLU A 71 -2.53 -5.90 -2.40
CA GLU A 71 -1.17 -6.47 -2.34
C GLU A 71 -0.25 -5.76 -1.33
N VAL A 72 -0.66 -4.60 -0.82
CA VAL A 72 0.04 -3.85 0.23
C VAL A 72 -0.90 -3.54 1.39
N ASN A 73 -1.88 -4.41 1.66
CA ASN A 73 -2.81 -4.25 2.79
C ASN A 73 -3.55 -2.89 2.81
N LEU A 74 -3.91 -2.38 1.64
CA LEU A 74 -4.76 -1.20 1.48
C LEU A 74 -6.14 -1.61 0.98
N LYS A 75 -7.17 -0.98 1.57
CA LYS A 75 -8.56 -1.16 1.15
C LYS A 75 -9.21 0.19 0.91
N ILE A 76 -9.95 0.29 -0.19
CA ILE A 76 -10.75 1.47 -0.51
C ILE A 76 -12.19 1.18 -0.07
N GLY A 77 -12.79 2.10 0.68
CA GLY A 77 -14.19 1.97 1.11
C GLY A 77 -15.16 1.93 -0.08
N ALA A 78 -16.23 1.16 0.03
CA ALA A 78 -17.17 0.94 -1.07
C ALA A 78 -17.77 2.25 -1.62
N THR A 79 -18.06 3.22 -0.76
CA THR A 79 -18.56 4.55 -1.15
C THR A 79 -17.54 5.31 -2.00
N ALA A 80 -16.26 5.31 -1.58
CA ALA A 80 -15.18 5.96 -2.33
C ALA A 80 -14.93 5.25 -3.66
N GLN A 81 -14.96 3.91 -3.68
CA GLN A 81 -14.81 3.14 -4.90
C GLN A 81 -15.93 3.46 -5.92
N ARG A 82 -17.19 3.52 -5.48
CA ARG A 82 -18.32 3.93 -6.33
C ARG A 82 -18.16 5.35 -6.87
N TYR A 83 -17.69 6.28 -6.04
CA TYR A 83 -17.43 7.66 -6.46
C TYR A 83 -16.36 7.73 -7.55
N ILE A 84 -15.23 7.04 -7.34
CA ILE A 84 -14.11 7.00 -8.29
C ILE A 84 -14.58 6.45 -9.64
N THR A 85 -15.22 5.28 -9.64
CA THR A 85 -15.76 4.67 -10.86
C THR A 85 -16.81 5.56 -11.53
N GLY A 86 -17.75 6.11 -10.75
CA GLY A 86 -18.83 6.96 -11.26
C GLY A 86 -18.37 8.32 -11.81
N LYS A 87 -17.20 8.80 -11.43
CA LYS A 87 -16.60 10.05 -11.92
C LYS A 87 -15.44 9.83 -12.90
N ASN A 88 -15.27 8.60 -13.39
CA ASN A 88 -14.20 8.20 -14.31
C ASN A 88 -12.80 8.57 -13.80
N LYS A 89 -12.60 8.44 -12.49
CA LYS A 89 -11.33 8.65 -11.78
C LYS A 89 -10.54 7.35 -11.71
N LYS A 90 -9.26 7.46 -11.35
CA LYS A 90 -8.30 6.35 -11.40
C LYS A 90 -7.77 6.00 -10.01
N ILE A 91 -7.52 4.71 -9.83
CA ILE A 91 -6.73 4.18 -8.72
C ILE A 91 -5.43 3.67 -9.34
N ASP A 92 -4.35 4.42 -9.17
CA ASP A 92 -3.03 4.07 -9.67
C ASP A 92 -2.00 4.04 -8.54
N ILE A 93 -1.92 2.88 -7.91
CA ILE A 93 -1.01 2.64 -6.79
C ILE A 93 0.09 1.63 -7.17
N ARG A 94 0.47 1.63 -8.44
CA ARG A 94 1.46 0.67 -8.94
C ARG A 94 2.86 1.09 -8.53
N GLY A 95 3.72 0.12 -8.21
CA GLY A 95 5.12 0.42 -7.94
C GLY A 95 5.94 -0.77 -7.45
N PRO A 96 7.26 -0.75 -7.67
CA PRO A 96 8.15 -1.75 -7.13
C PRO A 96 8.41 -1.54 -5.61
N ILE A 97 8.26 -2.61 -4.83
CA ILE A 97 8.67 -2.65 -3.42
C ILE A 97 9.83 -3.61 -3.22
N PHE A 98 9.77 -4.80 -3.84
CA PHE A 98 10.79 -5.86 -3.72
C PHE A 98 11.31 -6.03 -2.29
N THR A 99 10.44 -6.47 -1.40
CA THR A 99 10.78 -6.71 0.01
C THR A 99 10.31 -8.09 0.43
N SER A 100 11.16 -8.77 1.19
CA SER A 100 10.87 -10.08 1.77
C SER A 100 11.19 -10.03 3.26
N VAL A 101 10.30 -10.55 4.09
CA VAL A 101 10.47 -10.72 5.53
C VAL A 101 10.43 -12.21 5.81
N LYS A 102 11.47 -12.73 6.47
CA LYS A 102 11.52 -14.10 6.96
C LYS A 102 11.47 -14.06 8.48
N ALA A 103 10.48 -14.73 9.05
CA ALA A 103 10.39 -14.99 10.48
C ALA A 103 10.73 -16.45 10.75
N LYS A 104 11.43 -16.68 11.87
CA LYS A 104 11.65 -17.99 12.46
C LYS A 104 11.14 -17.93 13.88
N PHE A 105 10.48 -18.99 14.31
CA PHE A 105 9.92 -19.12 15.64
C PHE A 105 10.75 -20.16 16.39
N GLU A 106 11.15 -19.84 17.62
CA GLU A 106 11.91 -20.70 18.54
C GLU A 106 11.07 -21.02 19.77
#